data_AF-A0A6L7Q273-F1
#
_entry.id   AF-A0A6L7Q273-F1
#
_cell.length_a   1.000
_cell.length_b   1.000
_cell.length_c   1.000
_cell.angle_alpha   90.00
_cell.angle_beta   90.00
_cell.angle_gamma   90.00
#
_symmetry.space_group_name_H-M   'P 1'
#
loop_
_entity.id
_entity.type
_entity.pdbx_description
1 polymer ?
#
loop_
_entity_poly.entity_id
_entity_poly.type
_entity_poly.pdbx_seq_one_letter_code
_entity_poly.pdbx_strand_id
1 'polypeptide(L)'
;MTTETPGIHRSESIEDLHHLRLMALLDELVRDKGPRQAAADLDVDHRTLTASLESGQLARRMRVALDRALLDGAGSPAQEQRQRNDLLAERLERVEELAGETDVGLAAVQGEVAAHGQALRSIEARLAKVESAKAPPSATPAVSSSQPPSPPRRPRREFPELATLEPAADDEQVFGDAWPLIQEWRVLRQRHPHRGKGLDWLREEERLMTVELALLEDHGLTLPPQDYPLTGLDRNNHTNWRSTTLAETRRARRRRERLRWPLRALALPLRLWRR
;
A
#
# COMPACT_ATOMS: atom_id res chain seq x y z
N MET A 1 55.40 -63.52 -25.18
CA MET A 1 55.32 -62.55 -24.06
C MET A 1 55.42 -61.16 -24.66
N THR A 2 54.27 -60.57 -24.98
CA THR A 2 54.14 -59.22 -25.53
C THR A 2 53.33 -58.42 -24.52
N THR A 3 53.97 -57.42 -23.92
CA THR A 3 53.34 -56.46 -23.01
C THR A 3 52.77 -55.32 -23.84
N GLU A 4 51.49 -55.40 -24.17
CA GLU A 4 50.72 -54.24 -24.62
C GLU A 4 50.38 -53.36 -23.42
N THR A 5 50.77 -52.09 -23.51
CA THR A 5 50.54 -51.06 -22.50
C THR A 5 49.32 -50.24 -22.94
N PRO A 6 48.18 -50.24 -22.22
CA PRO A 6 47.03 -49.41 -22.56
C PRO A 6 47.18 -48.05 -21.88
N GLY A 7 47.48 -47.01 -22.66
CA GLY A 7 47.82 -45.70 -22.11
C GLY A 7 47.31 -44.50 -22.90
N ILE A 8 46.08 -44.49 -23.44
CA ILE A 8 45.55 -43.31 -24.15
C ILE A 8 44.00 -43.19 -24.05
N HIS A 9 43.40 -43.14 -22.85
CA HIS A 9 41.94 -42.89 -22.72
C HIS A 9 41.56 -41.85 -21.64
N ARG A 10 42.51 -41.16 -21.00
CA ARG A 10 42.19 -40.21 -19.92
C ARG A 10 42.12 -38.73 -20.35
N SER A 11 42.78 -38.34 -21.44
CA SER A 11 42.80 -36.95 -21.90
C SER A 11 41.51 -36.52 -22.60
N GLU A 12 40.89 -37.41 -23.39
CA GLU A 12 39.62 -37.14 -24.07
C GLU A 12 38.49 -36.85 -23.08
N SER A 13 38.46 -37.58 -21.95
CA SER A 13 37.42 -37.39 -20.93
C SER A 13 37.44 -36.01 -20.27
N ILE A 14 38.59 -35.34 -20.15
CA ILE A 14 38.67 -34.02 -19.50
C ILE A 14 38.21 -32.92 -20.47
N GLU A 15 38.59 -33.01 -21.74
CA GLU A 15 38.19 -32.06 -22.77
C GLU A 15 36.68 -32.17 -23.06
N ASP A 16 36.13 -33.39 -23.06
CA ASP A 16 34.70 -33.62 -23.24
C ASP A 16 33.89 -33.06 -22.07
N LEU A 17 34.34 -33.26 -20.83
CA LEU A 17 33.69 -32.70 -19.64
C LEU A 17 33.73 -31.16 -19.64
N HIS A 18 34.85 -30.59 -20.09
CA HIS A 18 35.00 -29.14 -20.21
C HIS A 18 34.07 -28.58 -21.29
N HIS A 19 33.99 -29.22 -22.44
CA HIS A 19 33.08 -28.84 -23.53
C HIS A 19 31.62 -28.89 -23.09
N LEU A 20 31.20 -29.96 -22.40
CA LEU A 20 29.85 -30.09 -21.85
C LEU A 20 29.53 -28.98 -20.83
N ARG A 21 30.50 -28.62 -19.99
CA ARG A 21 30.34 -27.53 -19.02
C ARG A 21 30.14 -26.18 -19.72
N LEU A 22 30.90 -25.89 -20.76
CA LEU A 22 30.77 -24.65 -21.52
C LEU A 22 29.44 -24.58 -22.27
N MET A 23 28.96 -25.69 -22.82
CA MET A 23 27.64 -25.78 -23.44
C MET A 23 26.51 -25.53 -22.44
N ALA A 24 26.59 -26.11 -21.24
CA ALA A 24 25.59 -25.88 -20.19
C ALA A 24 25.53 -24.40 -19.76
N LEU A 25 26.68 -23.74 -19.67
CA LEU A 25 26.75 -22.32 -19.34
C LEU A 25 26.18 -21.43 -20.46
N LEU A 26 26.40 -21.80 -21.72
CA LEU A 26 25.79 -21.11 -22.85
C LEU A 26 24.27 -21.23 -22.82
N ASP A 27 23.73 -22.43 -22.54
CA ASP A 27 22.29 -22.66 -22.43
C ASP A 27 21.66 -21.84 -21.29
N GLU A 28 22.31 -21.79 -20.12
CA GLU A 28 21.87 -20.97 -18.98
C GLU A 28 21.84 -19.48 -19.33
N LEU A 29 22.90 -18.98 -19.97
CA LEU A 29 23.01 -17.58 -20.35
C LEU A 29 21.95 -17.18 -21.38
N VAL A 30 21.64 -18.06 -22.34
CA VAL A 30 20.57 -17.86 -23.32
C VAL A 30 19.19 -17.93 -22.68
N ARG A 31 18.98 -18.80 -21.68
CA ARG A 31 17.72 -18.90 -20.95
C ARG A 31 17.42 -17.64 -20.14
N ASP A 32 18.43 -17.06 -19.51
CA ASP A 32 18.26 -15.90 -18.62
C ASP A 32 18.10 -14.57 -19.37
N LYS A 33 18.90 -14.35 -20.42
CA LYS A 33 18.98 -13.05 -21.12
C LYS A 33 18.37 -13.06 -22.52
N GLY A 34 18.10 -14.25 -23.07
CA GLY A 34 17.67 -14.43 -24.45
C GLY A 34 18.84 -14.45 -25.45
N PRO A 35 18.66 -15.04 -26.64
CA PRO A 35 19.76 -15.35 -27.57
C PRO A 35 20.45 -14.12 -28.16
N ARG A 36 19.73 -13.00 -28.33
CA ARG A 36 20.31 -11.74 -28.85
C ARG A 36 21.21 -11.05 -27.84
N GLN A 37 20.79 -10.99 -26.58
CA GLN A 37 21.58 -10.37 -25.53
C GLN A 37 22.77 -11.25 -25.16
N ALA A 38 22.58 -12.58 -25.14
CA ALA A 38 23.66 -13.55 -24.94
C ALA A 38 24.78 -13.41 -25.98
N ALA A 39 24.42 -13.24 -27.26
CA ALA A 39 25.39 -13.05 -28.33
C ALA A 39 26.18 -11.74 -28.17
N ALA A 40 25.50 -10.66 -27.78
CA ALA A 40 26.12 -9.36 -27.52
C ALA A 40 27.08 -9.43 -26.32
N ASP A 41 26.69 -10.08 -25.23
CA ASP A 41 27.51 -10.22 -24.01
C ASP A 41 28.79 -11.05 -24.26
N LEU A 42 28.74 -12.00 -25.20
CA LEU A 42 29.88 -12.82 -25.60
C LEU A 42 30.72 -12.22 -26.75
N ASP A 43 30.32 -11.07 -27.30
CA ASP A 43 30.91 -10.42 -28.49
C ASP A 43 30.94 -11.36 -29.72
N VAL A 44 29.83 -12.03 -29.97
CA VAL A 44 29.65 -12.98 -31.10
C VAL A 44 28.38 -12.64 -31.89
N ASP A 45 28.37 -12.91 -33.19
CA ASP A 45 27.17 -12.76 -34.01
C ASP A 45 26.08 -13.74 -33.54
N HIS A 46 24.84 -13.26 -33.45
CA HIS A 46 23.66 -14.04 -33.12
C HIS A 46 23.54 -15.30 -33.98
N ARG A 47 23.85 -15.22 -35.28
CA ARG A 47 23.83 -16.38 -36.18
C ARG A 47 24.80 -17.46 -35.76
N THR A 48 26.00 -17.07 -35.32
CA THR A 48 27.02 -18.01 -34.84
C THR A 48 26.60 -18.66 -33.53
N LEU A 49 25.97 -17.91 -32.62
CA LEU A 49 25.41 -18.47 -31.38
C LEU A 49 24.32 -19.49 -31.67
N THR A 50 23.36 -19.18 -32.55
CA THR A 50 22.28 -20.11 -32.91
C THR A 50 22.83 -21.38 -33.57
N ALA A 51 23.77 -21.23 -34.50
CA ALA A 51 24.42 -22.39 -35.15
C ALA A 51 25.18 -23.27 -34.15
N SER A 52 25.80 -22.67 -33.12
CA SER A 52 26.49 -23.42 -32.05
C SER A 52 25.53 -24.18 -31.14
N LEU A 53 24.34 -23.63 -30.84
CA LEU A 53 23.31 -24.34 -30.08
C LEU A 53 22.71 -25.51 -30.88
N GLU A 54 22.47 -25.31 -32.17
CA GLU A 54 21.90 -26.35 -33.05
C GLU A 54 22.90 -27.47 -33.34
N SER A 55 24.18 -27.14 -33.51
CA SER A 55 25.23 -28.13 -33.82
C SER A 55 25.84 -28.79 -32.57
N GLY A 56 25.60 -28.25 -31.38
CA GLY A 56 26.26 -28.66 -30.15
C GLY A 56 27.77 -28.41 -30.14
N GLN A 57 28.29 -27.62 -31.09
CA GLN A 57 29.71 -27.30 -31.21
C GLN A 57 29.99 -25.82 -30.96
N LEU A 58 30.92 -25.56 -30.04
CA LEU A 58 31.32 -24.21 -29.66
C LEU A 58 32.41 -23.69 -30.59
N ALA A 59 32.13 -22.57 -31.24
CA ALA A 59 33.14 -21.80 -31.95
C ALA A 59 34.29 -21.42 -30.99
N ARG A 60 35.53 -21.37 -31.51
CA ARG A 60 36.72 -21.08 -30.70
C ARG A 60 36.61 -19.76 -29.93
N ARG A 61 36.03 -18.72 -30.54
CA ARG A 61 35.79 -17.42 -29.89
C ARG A 61 34.80 -17.52 -28.73
N MET A 62 33.73 -18.30 -28.89
CA MET A 62 32.74 -18.55 -27.83
C MET A 62 33.37 -19.31 -26.67
N ARG A 63 34.21 -20.33 -26.93
CA ARG A 63 34.93 -21.04 -25.84
C ARG A 63 35.76 -20.08 -25.00
N VAL A 64 36.56 -19.23 -25.64
CA VAL A 64 37.38 -18.23 -24.93
C VAL A 64 36.53 -17.23 -24.14
N ALA A 65 35.41 -16.77 -24.71
CA ALA A 65 34.50 -15.84 -24.03
C ALA A 65 33.79 -16.50 -22.82
N LEU A 66 33.36 -17.75 -22.96
CA LEU A 66 32.73 -18.53 -21.89
C LEU A 66 33.74 -18.93 -20.80
N ASP A 67 34.97 -19.28 -21.18
CA ASP A 67 36.08 -19.52 -20.24
C ASP A 67 36.40 -18.25 -19.44
N ARG A 68 36.44 -17.11 -20.12
CA ARG A 68 36.60 -15.81 -19.46
C ARG A 68 35.42 -15.50 -18.55
N ALA A 69 34.19 -15.76 -18.98
CA ALA A 69 33.01 -15.59 -18.14
C ALA A 69 32.98 -16.56 -16.94
N LEU A 70 33.58 -17.76 -17.05
CA LEU A 70 33.76 -18.69 -15.93
C LEU A 70 34.79 -18.19 -14.92
N LEU A 71 35.87 -17.57 -15.41
CA LEU A 71 36.92 -16.98 -14.57
C LEU A 71 36.45 -15.69 -13.90
N ASP A 72 35.76 -14.83 -14.65
CA ASP A 72 35.13 -13.60 -14.16
C ASP A 72 33.91 -13.91 -13.26
N GLY A 73 33.23 -15.03 -13.53
CA GLY A 73 32.12 -15.62 -12.78
C GLY A 73 32.51 -16.31 -11.47
N ALA A 74 33.76 -16.18 -11.00
CA ALA A 74 34.10 -16.36 -9.60
C ALA A 74 33.38 -15.33 -8.68
N GLY A 75 32.65 -14.36 -9.26
CA GLY A 75 31.55 -13.61 -8.66
C GLY A 75 30.14 -14.12 -9.05
N SER A 76 29.92 -15.43 -8.93
CA SER A 76 28.83 -16.23 -9.52
C SER A 76 27.38 -15.77 -9.22
N PRO A 77 26.37 -16.09 -10.06
CA PRO A 77 24.93 -15.98 -9.74
C PRO A 77 24.55 -16.68 -8.42
N ALA A 78 25.34 -17.66 -7.96
CA ALA A 78 25.20 -18.23 -6.62
C ALA A 78 25.47 -17.23 -5.48
N GLN A 79 26.36 -16.24 -5.68
CA GLN A 79 26.56 -15.13 -4.74
C GLN A 79 25.42 -14.12 -4.82
N GLU A 80 24.94 -13.77 -6.01
CA GLU A 80 23.75 -12.92 -6.15
C GLU A 80 22.52 -13.57 -5.52
N GLN A 81 22.36 -14.89 -5.69
CA GLN A 81 21.29 -15.66 -5.08
C GLN A 81 21.43 -15.74 -3.55
N ARG A 82 22.66 -15.85 -3.03
CA ARG A 82 22.91 -15.78 -1.57
C ARG A 82 22.59 -14.40 -1.02
N GLN A 83 23.07 -13.33 -1.65
CA GLN A 83 22.75 -11.95 -1.26
C GLN A 83 21.24 -11.68 -1.33
N ARG A 84 20.56 -12.22 -2.34
CA ARG A 84 19.10 -12.13 -2.46
C ARG A 84 18.38 -12.90 -1.35
N ASN A 85 18.86 -14.09 -0.99
CA ASN A 85 18.31 -14.87 0.11
C ASN A 85 18.55 -14.18 1.46
N ASP A 86 19.71 -13.58 1.68
CA ASP A 86 20.02 -12.80 2.88
C ASP A 86 19.10 -11.57 2.99
N LEU A 87 18.89 -10.85 1.87
CA LEU A 87 17.92 -9.75 1.79
C LEU A 87 16.48 -10.21 2.05
N LEU A 88 16.10 -11.41 1.60
CA LEU A 88 14.77 -11.96 1.87
C LEU A 88 14.63 -12.38 3.34
N ALA A 89 15.68 -12.92 3.95
CA ALA A 89 15.71 -13.26 5.37
C ALA A 89 15.55 -12.01 6.25
N GLU A 90 16.29 -10.93 5.96
CA GLU A 90 16.12 -9.65 6.67
C GLU A 90 14.71 -9.06 6.49
N ARG A 91 14.09 -9.26 5.32
CA ARG A 91 12.73 -8.79 5.08
C ARG A 91 11.70 -9.63 5.82
N LEU A 92 11.91 -10.94 5.94
CA LEU A 92 11.06 -11.82 6.73
C LEU A 92 11.15 -11.47 8.21
N GLU A 93 12.35 -11.28 8.74
CA GLU A 93 12.56 -10.88 10.13
C GLU A 93 11.85 -9.54 10.45
N ARG A 94 11.96 -8.54 9.58
CA ARG A 94 11.19 -7.28 9.74
C ARG A 94 9.69 -7.47 9.66
N VAL A 95 9.21 -8.40 8.84
CA VAL A 95 7.76 -8.68 8.73
C VAL A 95 7.27 -9.39 9.98
N GLU A 96 8.05 -10.31 10.54
CA GLU A 96 7.74 -10.98 11.81
C GLU A 96 7.77 -10.00 12.99
N GLU A 97 8.73 -9.07 13.02
CA GLU A 97 8.77 -7.98 14.01
C GLU A 97 7.51 -7.10 13.91
N LEU A 98 7.16 -6.65 12.70
CA LEU A 98 5.94 -5.87 12.47
C LEU A 98 4.67 -6.66 12.82
N ALA A 99 4.62 -7.97 12.54
CA ALA A 99 3.50 -8.83 12.93
C ALA A 99 3.38 -8.92 14.45
N GLY A 100 4.50 -9.08 15.16
CA GLY A 100 4.55 -9.04 16.62
C GLY A 100 4.07 -7.70 17.19
N GLU A 101 4.51 -6.57 16.61
CA GLU A 101 4.00 -5.24 16.99
C GLU A 101 2.49 -5.11 16.77
N THR A 102 1.96 -5.65 15.66
CA THR A 102 0.52 -5.64 15.41
C THR A 102 -0.27 -6.53 16.37
N ASP A 103 0.28 -7.67 16.78
CA ASP A 103 -0.36 -8.56 17.75
C ASP A 103 -0.41 -7.93 19.15
N VAL A 104 0.66 -7.25 19.56
CA VAL A 104 0.66 -6.46 20.81
C VAL A 104 -0.34 -5.31 20.73
N GLY A 105 -0.40 -4.60 19.60
CA GLY A 105 -1.39 -3.55 19.37
C GLY A 105 -2.83 -4.06 19.41
N LEU A 106 -3.10 -5.22 18.79
CA LEU A 106 -4.41 -5.87 18.82
C LEU A 106 -4.81 -6.29 20.23
N ALA A 107 -3.88 -6.85 21.01
CA ALA A 107 -4.13 -7.21 22.41
C ALA A 107 -4.49 -5.98 23.26
N ALA A 108 -3.80 -4.85 23.04
CA ALA A 108 -4.11 -3.59 23.71
C ALA A 108 -5.52 -3.08 23.35
N VAL A 109 -5.87 -3.06 22.06
CA VAL A 109 -7.20 -2.65 21.58
C VAL A 109 -8.30 -3.58 22.11
N GLN A 110 -8.07 -4.90 22.12
CA GLN A 110 -9.02 -5.85 22.72
C GLN A 110 -9.21 -5.59 24.21
N GLY A 111 -8.14 -5.23 24.93
CA GLY A 111 -8.20 -4.81 26.33
C GLY A 111 -9.05 -3.55 26.54
N GLU A 112 -8.86 -2.52 25.70
CA GLU A 112 -9.66 -1.29 25.73
C GLU A 112 -11.13 -1.55 25.41
N VAL A 113 -11.42 -2.35 24.38
CA VAL A 113 -12.79 -2.75 24.01
C VAL A 113 -13.46 -3.52 25.15
N ALA A 114 -12.73 -4.42 25.82
CA ALA A 114 -13.25 -5.14 26.97
C ALA A 114 -13.55 -4.20 28.15
N ALA A 115 -12.67 -3.23 28.40
CA ALA A 115 -12.87 -2.21 29.45
C ALA A 115 -14.08 -1.31 29.14
N HIS A 116 -14.24 -0.85 27.90
CA HIS A 116 -15.41 -0.09 27.47
C HIS A 116 -16.70 -0.91 27.55
N GLY A 117 -16.67 -2.19 27.19
CA GLY A 117 -17.81 -3.09 27.34
C GLY A 117 -18.21 -3.36 28.80
N GLN A 118 -17.26 -3.33 29.74
CA GLN A 118 -17.57 -3.37 31.17
C GLN A 118 -18.16 -2.05 31.66
N ALA A 119 -17.61 -0.92 31.21
CA ALA A 119 -18.13 0.40 31.55
C ALA A 119 -19.58 0.58 31.07
N LEU A 120 -19.89 0.19 29.84
CA LEU A 120 -21.26 0.23 29.28
C LEU A 120 -22.23 -0.62 30.11
N ARG A 121 -21.87 -1.88 30.44
CA ARG A 121 -22.69 -2.73 31.30
C ARG A 121 -22.94 -2.13 32.68
N SER A 122 -21.94 -1.43 33.25
CA SER A 122 -22.11 -0.74 34.53
C SER A 122 -23.07 0.45 34.43
N ILE A 123 -23.07 1.15 33.30
CA ILE A 123 -23.99 2.27 33.02
C ILE A 123 -25.40 1.73 32.82
N GLU A 124 -25.57 0.67 32.03
CA GLU A 124 -26.87 0.00 31.83
C GLU A 124 -27.46 -0.50 33.15
N ALA A 125 -26.65 -1.15 34.00
CA ALA A 125 -27.09 -1.60 35.32
C ALA A 125 -27.53 -0.44 36.23
N ARG A 126 -26.82 0.70 36.18
CA ARG A 126 -27.21 1.91 36.92
C ARG A 126 -28.49 2.51 36.36
N LEU A 127 -28.68 2.49 35.05
CA LEU A 127 -29.85 3.04 34.38
C LEU A 127 -31.09 2.19 34.67
N ALA A 128 -30.97 0.86 34.60
CA ALA A 128 -32.00 -0.08 35.04
C ALA A 128 -32.39 0.12 36.51
N LYS A 129 -31.40 0.40 37.39
CA LYS A 129 -31.66 0.71 38.80
C LYS A 129 -32.45 2.02 38.96
N VAL A 130 -32.11 3.07 38.20
CA VAL A 130 -32.83 4.35 38.22
C VAL A 130 -34.25 4.20 37.67
N GLU A 131 -34.45 3.41 36.62
CA GLU A 131 -35.77 3.13 36.04
C GLU A 131 -36.65 2.34 37.03
N SER A 132 -36.10 1.32 37.68
CA SER A 132 -36.82 0.56 38.71
C SER A 132 -37.18 1.41 39.94
N ALA A 133 -36.34 2.39 40.30
CA ALA A 133 -36.61 3.35 41.37
C ALA A 133 -37.63 4.44 40.99
N LYS A 134 -37.87 4.65 39.68
CA LYS A 134 -38.81 5.63 39.16
C LYS A 134 -40.20 5.05 38.88
N ALA A 135 -40.43 3.77 39.17
CA ALA A 135 -41.76 3.17 39.11
C ALA A 135 -42.71 3.87 40.11
N PRO A 136 -43.78 4.55 39.65
CA PRO A 136 -44.66 5.31 40.53
C PRO A 136 -45.65 4.38 41.25
N PRO A 137 -46.00 4.65 42.53
CA PRO A 137 -47.18 4.05 43.12
C PRO A 137 -48.44 4.62 42.44
N SER A 138 -49.33 3.71 42.03
CA SER A 138 -50.66 4.03 41.50
C SER A 138 -51.39 5.07 42.35
N ALA A 139 -51.69 6.23 41.76
CA ALA A 139 -52.74 7.13 42.23
C ALA A 139 -53.25 8.01 41.06
N THR A 140 -54.52 7.76 40.71
CA THR A 140 -55.61 8.66 40.26
C THR A 140 -55.32 9.92 39.40
N PRO A 141 -56.18 10.23 38.41
CA PRO A 141 -55.91 11.27 37.43
C PRO A 141 -56.30 12.66 37.94
N ALA A 142 -55.39 13.63 37.83
CA ALA A 142 -55.70 15.03 37.95
C ALA A 142 -55.22 15.77 36.70
N VAL A 143 -56.18 16.40 36.05
CA VAL A 143 -56.05 17.27 34.88
C VAL A 143 -55.16 18.47 35.23
N SER A 144 -54.02 18.60 34.56
CA SER A 144 -53.30 19.87 34.41
C SER A 144 -52.40 19.80 33.19
N SER A 145 -52.97 20.23 32.07
CA SER A 145 -52.32 20.53 30.80
C SER A 145 -51.43 21.76 30.96
N SER A 146 -50.15 21.54 31.26
CA SER A 146 -49.07 22.46 30.93
C SER A 146 -48.12 21.71 30.02
N GLN A 147 -48.52 21.66 28.75
CA GLN A 147 -47.75 21.07 27.67
C GLN A 147 -46.51 21.95 27.46
N PRO A 148 -45.28 21.45 27.67
CA PRO A 148 -44.07 22.21 27.35
C PRO A 148 -44.09 22.57 25.86
N PRO A 149 -43.51 23.71 25.46
CA PRO A 149 -43.47 24.11 24.06
C PRO A 149 -42.88 22.95 23.25
N SER A 150 -43.68 22.44 22.32
CA SER A 150 -43.25 21.36 21.44
C SER A 150 -41.96 21.81 20.75
N PRO A 151 -40.88 21.00 20.77
CA PRO A 151 -39.65 21.38 20.08
C PRO A 151 -39.99 21.68 18.61
N PRO A 152 -39.31 22.66 17.99
CA PRO A 152 -39.56 23.00 16.60
C PRO A 152 -39.51 21.73 15.76
N ARG A 153 -40.56 21.49 14.97
CA ARG A 153 -40.64 20.31 14.10
C ARG A 153 -39.41 20.30 13.20
N ARG A 154 -38.51 19.35 13.43
CA ARG A 154 -37.33 19.17 12.58
C ARG A 154 -37.81 18.88 11.14
N PRO A 155 -37.18 19.49 10.13
CA PRO A 155 -37.48 19.17 8.73
C PRO A 155 -37.28 17.67 8.51
N ARG A 156 -38.26 17.03 7.88
CA ARG A 156 -38.23 15.58 7.62
C ARG A 156 -37.47 15.34 6.32
N ARG A 157 -36.16 15.09 6.42
CA ARG A 157 -35.38 14.50 5.33
C ARG A 157 -35.52 12.98 5.37
N GLU A 158 -35.56 12.37 4.19
CA GLU A 158 -35.58 10.90 4.05
C GLU A 158 -34.31 10.28 4.63
N PHE A 159 -33.15 10.92 4.43
CA PHE A 159 -31.85 10.48 4.96
C PHE A 159 -31.08 11.65 5.59
N PRO A 160 -31.24 11.93 6.90
CA PRO A 160 -30.50 12.99 7.58
C PRO A 160 -28.99 12.70 7.70
N GLU A 161 -28.61 11.43 7.58
CA GLU A 161 -27.21 10.96 7.64
C GLU A 161 -26.45 11.21 6.34
N LEU A 162 -27.14 11.62 5.26
CA LEU A 162 -26.53 11.81 3.94
C LEU A 162 -26.17 13.29 3.75
N ALA A 163 -24.87 13.56 3.62
CA ALA A 163 -24.38 14.89 3.30
C ALA A 163 -24.52 15.16 1.79
N THR A 164 -25.17 16.24 1.41
CA THR A 164 -25.35 16.63 0.00
C THR A 164 -24.30 17.66 -0.42
N LEU A 165 -23.90 17.66 -1.70
CA LEU A 165 -23.04 18.71 -2.25
C LEU A 165 -23.76 20.05 -2.34
N GLU A 166 -25.05 20.01 -2.67
CA GLU A 166 -25.89 21.21 -2.77
C GLU A 166 -26.37 21.65 -1.38
N PRO A 167 -26.21 22.94 -1.03
CA PRO A 167 -26.70 23.46 0.23
C PRO A 167 -28.22 23.57 0.24
N ALA A 168 -28.83 23.15 1.34
CA ALA A 168 -30.25 23.28 1.60
C ALA A 168 -30.49 24.12 2.85
N ALA A 169 -31.64 24.81 2.90
CA ALA A 169 -31.94 25.83 3.91
C ALA A 169 -31.97 25.30 5.35
N ASP A 170 -32.19 24.00 5.52
CA ASP A 170 -32.27 23.28 6.79
C ASP A 170 -30.99 22.55 7.19
N ASP A 171 -29.91 22.61 6.38
CA ASP A 171 -28.69 21.85 6.63
C ASP A 171 -28.08 22.11 8.02
N GLU A 172 -28.02 23.37 8.45
CA GLU A 172 -27.46 23.74 9.75
C GLU A 172 -28.24 23.09 10.91
N GLN A 173 -29.57 22.99 10.78
CA GLN A 173 -30.41 22.35 11.78
C GLN A 173 -30.32 20.82 11.74
N VAL A 174 -30.06 20.24 10.57
CA VAL A 174 -29.95 18.79 10.38
C VAL A 174 -28.60 18.27 10.87
N PHE A 175 -27.51 18.94 10.49
CA PHE A 175 -26.15 18.48 10.75
C PHE A 175 -25.57 18.98 12.08
N GLY A 176 -26.14 20.03 12.66
CA GLY A 176 -25.75 20.55 13.97
C GLY A 176 -24.25 20.80 14.06
N ASP A 177 -23.57 20.09 14.96
CA ASP A 177 -22.13 20.26 15.22
C ASP A 177 -21.25 19.90 14.01
N ALA A 178 -21.73 19.06 13.09
CA ALA A 178 -21.01 18.70 11.87
C ALA A 178 -21.05 19.79 10.78
N TRP A 179 -21.90 20.82 10.96
CA TRP A 179 -22.15 21.83 9.93
C TRP A 179 -20.90 22.56 9.43
N PRO A 180 -19.95 23.02 10.28
CA PRO A 180 -18.74 23.69 9.82
C PRO A 180 -17.88 22.78 8.92
N LEU A 181 -17.80 21.48 9.24
CA LEU A 181 -17.06 20.51 8.45
C LEU A 181 -17.72 20.24 7.11
N ILE A 182 -19.05 20.21 7.04
CA ILE A 182 -19.79 20.05 5.78
C ILE A 182 -19.57 21.25 4.86
N GLN A 183 -19.59 22.47 5.41
CA GLN A 183 -19.29 23.67 4.63
C GLN A 183 -17.87 23.63 4.05
N GLU A 184 -16.88 23.29 4.88
CA GLU A 184 -15.50 23.13 4.43
C GLU A 184 -15.39 22.04 3.35
N TRP A 185 -15.99 20.88 3.58
CA TRP A 185 -16.00 19.77 2.63
C TRP A 185 -16.60 20.18 1.27
N ARG A 186 -17.73 20.90 1.26
CA ARG A 186 -18.34 21.40 0.01
C ARG A 186 -17.42 22.35 -0.73
N VAL A 187 -16.80 23.30 -0.02
CA VAL A 187 -15.84 24.24 -0.62
C VAL A 187 -14.64 23.51 -1.21
N LEU A 188 -14.10 22.52 -0.49
CA LEU A 188 -12.99 21.70 -0.98
C LEU A 188 -13.42 20.89 -2.20
N ARG A 189 -14.57 20.21 -2.18
CA ARG A 189 -15.07 19.40 -3.32
C ARG A 189 -15.33 20.23 -4.57
N GLN A 190 -15.87 21.44 -4.44
CA GLN A 190 -16.10 22.34 -5.58
C GLN A 190 -14.79 22.81 -6.23
N ARG A 191 -13.75 23.05 -5.41
CA ARG A 191 -12.44 23.52 -5.90
C ARG A 191 -11.55 22.38 -6.37
N HIS A 192 -11.73 21.18 -5.84
CA HIS A 192 -10.80 20.08 -6.03
C HIS A 192 -11.00 19.41 -7.40
N PRO A 193 -10.04 19.54 -8.34
CA PRO A 193 -10.16 18.90 -9.65
C PRO A 193 -10.06 17.38 -9.51
N HIS A 194 -10.86 16.63 -10.28
CA HIS A 194 -10.84 15.16 -10.30
C HIS A 194 -9.46 14.55 -10.58
N ARG A 195 -8.57 15.31 -11.26
CA ARG A 195 -7.17 14.95 -11.49
C ARG A 195 -6.30 16.18 -11.38
N GLY A 196 -5.38 16.18 -10.43
CA GLY A 196 -4.37 17.23 -10.30
C GLY A 196 -2.96 16.67 -10.17
N LYS A 197 -1.99 17.59 -10.31
CA LYS A 197 -0.56 17.32 -10.12
C LYS A 197 0.03 18.46 -9.30
N GLY A 198 1.11 18.20 -8.58
CA GLY A 198 1.81 19.20 -7.77
C GLY A 198 1.64 19.01 -6.26
N LEU A 199 2.23 19.92 -5.50
CA LEU A 199 2.19 19.90 -4.03
C LEU A 199 0.91 20.50 -3.47
N ASP A 200 0.39 21.57 -4.10
CA ASP A 200 -0.82 22.24 -3.63
C ASP A 200 -2.04 21.32 -3.77
N TRP A 201 -2.14 20.60 -4.90
CA TRP A 201 -3.13 19.54 -5.07
C TRP A 201 -3.04 18.45 -3.99
N LEU A 202 -1.83 17.98 -3.65
CA LEU A 202 -1.66 16.98 -2.59
C LEU A 202 -2.07 17.49 -1.20
N ARG A 203 -1.91 18.80 -0.94
CA ARG A 203 -2.33 19.41 0.33
C ARG A 203 -3.84 19.57 0.41
N GLU A 204 -4.47 19.97 -0.69
CA GLU A 204 -5.92 20.06 -0.79
C GLU A 204 -6.57 18.67 -0.69
N GLU A 205 -6.03 17.67 -1.40
CA GLU A 205 -6.49 16.28 -1.31
C GLU A 205 -6.32 15.73 0.11
N GLU A 206 -5.18 15.99 0.76
CA GLU A 206 -4.97 15.59 2.16
C GLU A 206 -6.00 16.24 3.10
N ARG A 207 -6.29 17.54 2.91
CA ARG A 207 -7.28 18.25 3.71
C ARG A 207 -8.69 17.71 3.47
N LEU A 208 -9.05 17.49 2.20
CA LEU A 208 -10.34 16.92 1.82
C LEU A 208 -10.54 15.55 2.48
N MET A 209 -9.59 14.62 2.32
CA MET A 209 -9.65 13.29 2.92
C MET A 209 -9.73 13.33 4.46
N THR A 210 -9.06 14.30 5.09
CA THR A 210 -9.12 14.49 6.54
C THR A 210 -10.51 14.92 6.99
N VAL A 211 -11.13 15.87 6.28
CA VAL A 211 -12.50 16.33 6.58
C VAL A 211 -13.50 15.20 6.32
N GLU A 212 -13.34 14.45 5.22
CA GLU A 212 -14.20 13.31 4.91
C GLU A 212 -14.13 12.22 5.98
N LEU A 213 -12.95 11.93 6.53
CA LEU A 213 -12.80 10.99 7.64
C LEU A 213 -13.48 11.51 8.91
N ALA A 214 -13.32 12.79 9.28
CA ALA A 214 -14.01 13.35 10.44
C ALA A 214 -15.54 13.26 10.30
N LEU A 215 -16.07 13.53 9.10
CA LEU A 215 -17.50 13.39 8.81
C LEU A 215 -17.97 11.92 8.93
N LEU A 216 -17.16 10.96 8.47
CA LEU A 216 -17.48 9.53 8.51
C LEU A 216 -17.31 8.88 9.89
N GLU A 217 -16.24 9.22 10.62
CA GLU A 217 -15.90 8.60 11.91
C GLU A 217 -16.63 9.30 13.05
N ASP A 218 -16.47 10.61 13.20
CA ASP A 218 -16.97 11.37 14.35
C ASP A 218 -18.47 11.65 14.27
N HIS A 219 -18.96 11.93 13.05
CA HIS A 219 -20.36 12.33 12.84
C HIS A 219 -21.23 11.25 12.18
N GLY A 220 -20.61 10.18 11.67
CA GLY A 220 -21.31 9.09 11.00
C GLY A 220 -22.11 9.46 9.77
N LEU A 221 -21.70 10.53 9.10
CA LEU A 221 -22.32 11.01 7.89
C LEU A 221 -21.81 10.22 6.69
N THR A 222 -22.72 9.93 5.77
CA THR A 222 -22.41 9.33 4.48
C THR A 222 -22.18 10.41 3.43
N LEU A 223 -21.13 10.25 2.64
CA LEU A 223 -20.67 11.23 1.67
C LEU A 223 -20.90 10.74 0.22
N PRO A 224 -21.22 11.64 -0.73
CA PRO A 224 -21.29 11.33 -2.15
C PRO A 224 -19.95 10.76 -2.66
N PRO A 225 -19.96 9.72 -3.52
CA PRO A 225 -21.03 9.39 -4.47
C PRO A 225 -22.09 8.39 -3.97
N GLN A 226 -22.13 8.07 -2.68
CA GLN A 226 -23.15 7.17 -2.14
C GLN A 226 -24.51 7.88 -2.10
N ASP A 227 -25.54 7.22 -2.65
CA ASP A 227 -26.92 7.72 -2.66
C ASP A 227 -27.74 7.24 -1.43
N TYR A 228 -27.17 6.32 -0.64
CA TYR A 228 -27.79 5.72 0.53
C TYR A 228 -26.84 5.70 1.73
N PRO A 229 -27.36 5.74 2.97
CA PRO A 229 -26.53 5.65 4.17
C PRO A 229 -25.70 4.36 4.20
N LEU A 230 -24.40 4.50 4.48
CA LEU A 230 -23.52 3.35 4.62
C LEU A 230 -23.81 2.60 5.92
N THR A 231 -23.95 1.28 5.83
CA THR A 231 -24.19 0.42 7.01
C THR A 231 -22.92 -0.32 7.41
N GLY A 232 -22.70 -0.45 8.73
CA GLY A 232 -21.70 -1.30 9.39
C GLY A 232 -20.41 -1.58 8.59
N LEU A 233 -20.39 -2.72 7.91
CA LEU A 233 -19.22 -3.20 7.16
C LEU A 233 -18.81 -2.25 6.02
N ASP A 234 -19.77 -1.71 5.27
CA ASP A 234 -19.48 -0.81 4.15
C ASP A 234 -18.90 0.51 4.63
N ARG A 235 -19.41 1.01 5.78
CA ARG A 235 -18.84 2.19 6.44
C ARG A 235 -17.41 1.92 6.86
N ASN A 236 -17.13 0.81 7.53
CA ASN A 236 -15.77 0.44 7.95
C ASN A 236 -14.83 0.30 6.75
N ASN A 237 -15.27 -0.36 5.67
CA ASN A 237 -14.50 -0.50 4.44
C ASN A 237 -14.21 0.86 3.80
N HIS A 238 -15.21 1.75 3.74
CA HIS A 238 -15.04 3.10 3.20
C HIS A 238 -14.05 3.92 4.04
N THR A 239 -14.20 3.90 5.36
CA THR A 239 -13.29 4.57 6.29
C THR A 239 -11.86 4.05 6.18
N ASN A 240 -11.67 2.73 6.14
CA ASN A 240 -10.34 2.11 5.97
C ASN A 240 -9.71 2.45 4.63
N TRP A 241 -10.50 2.47 3.55
CA TRP A 241 -10.02 2.88 2.24
C TRP A 241 -9.57 4.35 2.24
N ARG A 242 -10.36 5.25 2.86
CA ARG A 242 -10.03 6.67 3.00
C ARG A 242 -8.79 6.91 3.86
N SER A 243 -8.64 6.21 4.98
CA SER A 243 -7.47 6.35 5.86
C SER A 243 -6.18 5.87 5.19
N THR A 244 -6.25 4.76 4.44
CA THR A 244 -5.14 4.27 3.62
C THR A 244 -4.76 5.27 2.54
N THR A 245 -5.76 5.79 1.81
CA THR A 245 -5.54 6.81 0.77
C THR A 245 -4.92 8.09 1.34
N LEU A 246 -5.36 8.54 2.53
CA LEU A 246 -4.77 9.69 3.22
C LEU A 246 -3.29 9.44 3.57
N ALA A 247 -2.96 8.24 4.06
CA ALA A 247 -1.58 7.87 4.37
C ALA A 247 -0.69 7.87 3.10
N GLU A 248 -1.20 7.38 1.99
CA GLU A 248 -0.52 7.41 0.69
C GLU A 248 -0.31 8.84 0.18
N THR A 249 -1.33 9.69 0.23
CA THR A 249 -1.25 11.11 -0.16
C THR A 249 -0.21 11.85 0.68
N ARG A 250 -0.18 11.61 2.00
CA ARG A 250 0.84 12.17 2.91
C ARG A 250 2.25 11.71 2.52
N ARG A 251 2.43 10.42 2.22
CA ARG A 251 3.72 9.88 1.75
C ARG A 251 4.14 10.52 0.43
N ALA A 252 3.23 10.64 -0.53
CA ALA A 252 3.47 11.29 -1.81
C ALA A 252 3.88 12.76 -1.65
N ARG A 253 3.21 13.49 -0.75
CA ARG A 253 3.54 14.89 -0.41
C ARG A 253 4.94 15.00 0.15
N ARG A 254 5.27 14.20 1.19
CA ARG A 254 6.60 14.18 1.80
C ARG A 254 7.70 13.85 0.78
N ARG A 255 7.46 12.88 -0.12
CA ARG A 255 8.40 12.54 -1.20
C ARG A 255 8.62 13.72 -2.14
N ARG A 256 7.56 14.40 -2.60
CA ARG A 256 7.69 15.57 -3.47
C ARG A 256 8.35 16.76 -2.78
N GLU A 257 8.05 17.01 -1.51
CA GLU A 257 8.70 18.08 -0.72
C GLU A 257 10.20 17.81 -0.58
N ARG A 258 10.60 16.55 -0.31
CA ARG A 258 12.01 16.15 -0.27
C ARG A 258 12.71 16.33 -1.62
N LEU A 259 12.07 15.98 -2.73
CA LEU A 259 12.64 16.14 -4.08
C LEU A 259 12.74 17.61 -4.53
N ARG A 260 11.99 18.54 -3.91
CA ARG A 260 12.05 19.96 -4.25
C ARG A 260 13.40 20.60 -3.89
N TRP A 261 14.03 20.14 -2.81
CA TRP A 261 15.33 20.65 -2.34
C TRP A 261 16.48 20.37 -3.31
N PRO A 262 16.73 19.13 -3.76
CA PRO A 262 17.80 18.85 -4.73
C PRO A 262 17.52 19.51 -6.08
N LEU A 263 16.27 19.56 -6.54
CA LEU A 263 15.92 20.25 -7.78
C LEU A 263 16.19 21.76 -7.71
N ARG A 264 15.91 22.40 -6.56
CA ARG A 264 16.28 23.80 -6.34
C ARG A 264 17.80 24.00 -6.30
N ALA A 265 18.53 23.09 -5.66
CA ALA A 265 19.99 23.14 -5.60
C ALA A 265 20.62 23.00 -7.01
N LEU A 266 20.09 22.13 -7.86
CA LEU A 266 20.54 21.96 -9.26
C LEU A 266 20.12 23.12 -10.18
N ALA A 267 19.04 23.84 -9.88
CA ALA A 267 18.60 25.00 -10.65
C ALA A 267 19.38 26.29 -10.34
N LEU A 268 20.06 26.37 -9.19
CA LEU A 268 20.87 27.52 -8.78
C LEU A 268 22.18 27.70 -9.58
N PRO A 269 23.00 26.67 -9.89
CA PRO A 269 24.26 26.86 -10.63
C PRO A 269 24.07 27.34 -12.08
N LEU A 270 22.93 27.05 -12.71
CA LEU A 270 22.63 27.51 -14.07
C LEU A 270 22.39 29.02 -14.18
N ARG A 271 22.03 29.70 -13.09
CA ARG A 271 21.87 31.17 -13.08
C ARG A 271 23.18 31.93 -12.84
N LEU A 272 24.18 31.29 -12.25
CA LEU A 272 25.48 31.90 -11.99
C LEU A 272 26.42 31.88 -13.21
N TRP A 273 26.12 31.07 -14.23
CA TRP A 273 26.90 30.98 -15.49
C TRP A 273 26.31 31.82 -16.65
N ARG A 274 25.24 32.58 -16.40
CA ARG A 274 24.58 33.45 -17.39
C ARG A 274 24.72 34.96 -17.08
N ARG A 275 25.74 35.32 -16.31
CA ARG A 275 26.25 36.69 -16.14
C ARG A 275 27.71 36.71 -16.52
#